data_AF-A0A2H5V926-F1
#
_entry.id   AF-A0A2H5V926-F1
#
_cell.length_a   1.000
_cell.length_b   1.000
_cell.length_c   1.000
_cell.angle_alpha   90.00
_cell.angle_beta   90.00
_cell.angle_gamma   90.00
#
_symmetry.space_group_name_H-M   'P 1'
#
loop_
_entity.id
_entity.type
_entity.pdbx_description
1 polymer ?
#
loop_
_entity_poly.entity_id
_entity_poly.type
_entity_poly.pdbx_seq_one_letter_code
_entity_poly.pdbx_strand_id
1 'polypeptide(L)'
;MVPLNIDFYKLKEELQKEIVTRIEKIEISNYPLEVAWLLYALSKDSKDNVFLKEKLGEFEDWILSDSSEIKNKDLAPLSLGSYLSEKEEVRKKAIEKITSILDKDIRGDISKFHVLNDPEQIFCLSLLSKKIPQELKENVVRKINENINGRIYRKILFLAALFEFEAENNIHRTKTDTIINEIKTRDIIDIINVVLVLWFVERYRNKITIDIDILHYWKLFENVYSAINIQESKGRKLLCKDLALLYEAVLTEIKEPNPDMLFDLYPFDDEIRKISYDSFKKKEYTHAVLEAIKKLNEILQTRTGIKEKSEVQLVNSTMNGKEPIIQFYDCYDKSGQSEQDGLAKITEGIFKAFRNPKAHKPKDNPQLQMKPYEALSQLITIDYILKRVKKAKIKGEARK
;
A
#
# COMPACT_ATOMS: atom_id res chain seq x y z
N MET A 1 17.37 -4.51 12.97
CA MET A 1 16.97 -4.40 11.55
C MET A 1 16.65 -2.94 11.28
N VAL A 2 17.06 -2.39 10.13
CA VAL A 2 16.89 -0.96 9.83
C VAL A 2 15.45 -0.73 9.32
N PRO A 3 14.67 0.19 9.90
CA PRO A 3 13.36 0.55 9.39
C PRO A 3 13.49 1.16 7.99
N LEU A 4 12.42 1.07 7.19
CA LEU A 4 12.39 1.72 5.87
C LEU A 4 12.60 3.23 6.03
N ASN A 5 13.58 3.78 5.32
CA ASN A 5 13.97 5.19 5.36
C ASN A 5 13.46 5.94 4.10
N ILE A 6 12.16 5.82 3.84
CA ILE A 6 11.47 6.55 2.77
C ILE A 6 10.41 7.44 3.41
N ASP A 7 10.50 8.75 3.15
CA ASP A 7 9.43 9.69 3.44
C ASP A 7 8.44 9.69 2.27
N PHE A 8 7.32 8.98 2.43
CA PHE A 8 6.31 8.84 1.39
C PHE A 8 5.64 10.16 1.01
N TYR A 9 5.46 11.09 1.95
CA TYR A 9 4.83 12.38 1.68
C TYR A 9 5.78 13.26 0.86
N LYS A 10 7.06 13.31 1.24
CA LYS A 10 8.08 14.00 0.46
C LYS A 10 8.22 13.39 -0.94
N LEU A 11 8.29 12.08 -1.05
CA LEU A 11 8.35 11.38 -2.34
C LEU A 11 7.12 11.67 -3.20
N LYS A 12 5.91 11.68 -2.62
CA LYS A 12 4.68 12.08 -3.32
C LYS A 12 4.82 13.48 -3.91
N GLU A 13 5.25 14.46 -3.12
CA GLU A 13 5.41 15.84 -3.59
C GLU A 13 6.44 15.94 -4.73
N GLU A 14 7.57 15.25 -4.60
CA GLU A 14 8.62 15.25 -5.62
C GLU A 14 8.14 14.67 -6.95
N LEU A 15 7.44 13.53 -6.90
CA LEU A 15 6.83 12.87 -8.06
C LEU A 15 5.75 13.74 -8.69
N GLN A 16 4.87 14.34 -7.89
CA GLN A 16 3.79 15.20 -8.38
C GLN A 16 4.33 16.41 -9.14
N LYS A 17 5.36 17.07 -8.59
CA LYS A 17 6.04 18.20 -9.25
C LYS A 17 6.64 17.80 -10.60
N GLU A 18 7.32 16.65 -10.67
CA GLU A 18 7.88 16.15 -11.93
C GLU A 18 6.79 15.77 -12.95
N ILE A 19 5.68 15.17 -12.49
CA ILE A 19 4.53 14.84 -13.35
C ILE A 19 3.95 16.10 -13.99
N VAL A 20 3.67 17.14 -13.19
CA VAL A 20 3.14 18.43 -13.68
C VAL A 20 4.12 19.08 -14.66
N THR A 21 5.41 19.13 -14.30
CA THR A 21 6.48 19.68 -15.15
C THR A 21 6.55 19.00 -16.52
N ARG A 22 6.30 17.68 -16.59
CA ARG A 22 6.29 16.94 -17.86
C ARG A 22 5.04 17.21 -18.67
N ILE A 23 3.87 17.29 -18.04
CA ILE A 23 2.62 17.60 -18.74
C ILE A 23 2.72 18.96 -19.44
N GLU A 24 3.35 19.96 -18.80
CA GLU A 24 3.52 21.30 -19.39
C GLU A 24 4.47 21.33 -20.60
N LYS A 25 5.39 20.36 -20.71
CA LYS A 25 6.43 20.33 -21.76
C LYS A 25 6.07 19.45 -22.95
N ILE A 26 5.07 18.58 -22.82
CA ILE A 26 4.76 17.56 -23.81
C ILE A 26 3.48 17.96 -24.56
N GLU A 27 3.57 18.04 -25.89
CA GLU A 27 2.40 18.25 -26.74
C GLU A 27 1.63 16.94 -26.95
N ILE A 28 0.33 16.97 -26.65
CA ILE A 28 -0.59 15.81 -26.73
C ILE A 28 -0.62 15.19 -28.14
N SER A 29 -0.60 16.03 -29.18
CA SER A 29 -0.62 15.59 -30.59
C SER A 29 0.58 14.71 -30.97
N ASN A 30 1.73 14.95 -30.35
CA ASN A 30 2.98 14.26 -30.66
C ASN A 30 3.20 13.03 -29.76
N TYR A 31 2.79 13.12 -28.49
CA TYR A 31 3.06 12.13 -27.45
C TYR A 31 1.81 11.82 -26.59
N PRO A 32 0.73 11.31 -27.21
CA PRO A 32 -0.53 11.12 -26.50
C PRO A 32 -0.45 10.08 -25.38
N LEU A 33 0.35 9.02 -25.55
CA LEU A 33 0.50 7.97 -24.53
C LEU A 33 1.22 8.50 -23.28
N GLU A 34 2.28 9.27 -23.46
CA GLU A 34 3.03 9.89 -22.38
C GLU A 34 2.14 10.82 -21.57
N VAL A 35 1.36 11.68 -22.22
CA VAL A 35 0.41 12.56 -21.53
C VAL A 35 -0.68 11.76 -20.83
N ALA A 36 -1.24 10.74 -21.47
CA ALA A 36 -2.28 9.90 -20.89
C ALA A 36 -1.84 9.24 -19.57
N TRP A 37 -0.60 8.75 -19.49
CA TRP A 37 -0.03 8.19 -18.25
C TRP A 37 0.13 9.24 -17.15
N LEU A 38 0.56 10.46 -17.50
CA LEU A 38 0.73 11.53 -16.52
C LEU A 38 -0.62 12.03 -15.99
N LEU A 39 -1.63 12.17 -16.85
CA LEU A 39 -3.00 12.48 -16.43
C LEU A 39 -3.60 11.36 -15.58
N TYR A 40 -3.33 10.10 -15.95
CA TYR A 40 -3.69 8.94 -15.14
C TYR A 40 -3.10 9.03 -13.74
N ALA A 41 -1.80 9.35 -13.62
CA ALA A 41 -1.14 9.51 -12.33
C ALA A 41 -1.82 10.58 -11.45
N LEU A 42 -2.04 11.78 -12.00
CA LEU A 42 -2.70 12.88 -11.27
C LEU A 42 -4.13 12.52 -10.83
N SER A 43 -4.86 11.76 -11.65
CA SER A 43 -6.22 11.32 -11.32
C SER A 43 -6.31 10.43 -10.07
N LYS A 44 -5.19 9.83 -9.64
CA LYS A 44 -5.12 8.97 -8.44
C LYS A 44 -5.05 9.75 -7.14
N ASP A 45 -4.55 10.98 -7.17
CA ASP A 45 -4.43 11.83 -5.98
C ASP A 45 -5.75 12.59 -5.72
N SER A 46 -6.19 13.39 -6.70
CA SER A 46 -7.47 14.11 -6.62
C SER A 46 -8.06 14.34 -8.00
N LYS A 47 -9.31 13.89 -8.20
CA LYS A 47 -10.08 14.13 -9.43
C LYS A 47 -10.52 15.58 -9.60
N ASP A 48 -10.47 16.38 -8.53
CA ASP A 48 -10.90 17.78 -8.54
C ASP A 48 -9.77 18.77 -8.80
N ASN A 49 -8.60 18.28 -9.21
CA ASN A 49 -7.48 19.13 -9.60
C ASN A 49 -7.82 19.94 -10.87
N VAL A 50 -7.79 21.28 -10.76
CA VAL A 50 -8.10 22.20 -11.87
C VAL A 50 -7.15 21.99 -13.06
N PHE A 51 -5.85 21.82 -12.80
CA PHE A 51 -4.85 21.55 -13.84
C PHE A 51 -5.12 20.23 -14.57
N LEU A 52 -5.53 19.19 -13.83
CA LEU A 52 -5.95 17.92 -14.43
C LEU A 52 -7.16 18.11 -15.35
N LYS A 53 -8.19 18.86 -14.92
CA LYS A 53 -9.41 19.10 -15.71
C LYS A 53 -9.11 19.87 -16.99
N GLU A 54 -8.27 20.89 -16.93
CA GLU A 54 -7.83 21.67 -18.10
C GLU A 54 -7.11 20.78 -19.12
N LYS A 55 -6.08 20.05 -18.69
CA LYS A 55 -5.28 19.20 -19.57
C LYS A 55 -6.03 17.97 -20.06
N LEU A 56 -6.97 17.45 -19.27
CA LEU A 56 -7.89 16.42 -19.72
C LEU A 56 -8.80 16.95 -20.83
N GLY A 57 -9.25 18.21 -20.78
CA GLY A 57 -10.02 18.85 -21.85
C GLY A 57 -9.26 18.85 -23.19
N GLU A 58 -7.99 19.28 -23.19
CA GLU A 58 -7.14 19.23 -24.39
C GLU A 58 -6.97 17.79 -24.92
N PHE A 59 -6.88 16.81 -24.02
CA PHE A 59 -6.77 15.39 -24.36
C PHE A 59 -8.08 14.83 -24.93
N GLU A 60 -9.22 15.25 -24.40
CA GLU A 60 -10.56 14.91 -24.89
C GLU A 60 -10.77 15.46 -26.30
N ASP A 61 -10.32 16.69 -26.59
CA ASP A 61 -10.36 17.27 -27.93
C ASP A 61 -9.52 16.46 -28.93
N TRP A 62 -8.34 15.96 -28.51
CA TRP A 62 -7.54 15.04 -29.32
C TRP A 62 -8.30 13.74 -29.63
N ILE A 63 -9.02 13.17 -28.65
CA ILE A 63 -9.86 11.97 -28.86
C ILE A 63 -10.99 12.26 -29.85
N LEU A 64 -11.62 13.43 -29.76
CA LEU A 64 -12.73 13.81 -30.63
C LEU A 64 -12.27 14.15 -32.06
N SER A 65 -11.04 14.61 -32.23
CA SER A 65 -10.49 14.96 -33.54
C SER A 65 -10.54 13.78 -34.53
N ASP A 66 -11.00 14.07 -35.76
CA ASP A 66 -11.02 13.10 -36.87
C ASP A 66 -9.70 13.06 -37.66
N SER A 67 -8.71 13.90 -37.28
CA SER A 67 -7.58 14.29 -38.13
C SER A 67 -6.34 13.39 -38.09
N SER A 68 -6.42 12.16 -37.58
CA SER A 68 -5.27 11.25 -37.60
C SER A 68 -5.71 9.84 -37.95
N GLU A 69 -5.08 9.22 -38.94
CA GLU A 69 -5.12 7.78 -39.15
C GLU A 69 -4.89 7.10 -37.80
N ILE A 70 -5.91 6.46 -37.25
CA ILE A 70 -5.83 5.78 -35.96
C ILE A 70 -4.79 4.66 -36.10
N LYS A 71 -3.67 4.77 -35.37
CA LYS A 71 -2.59 3.78 -35.41
C LYS A 71 -2.76 2.76 -34.29
N ASN A 72 -2.22 1.57 -34.49
CA ASN A 72 -2.23 0.52 -33.46
C ASN A 72 -1.63 1.00 -32.12
N LYS A 73 -0.65 1.91 -32.16
CA LYS A 73 -0.03 2.50 -30.96
C LYS A 73 -0.96 3.41 -30.14
N ASP A 74 -2.10 3.82 -30.71
CA ASP A 74 -3.03 4.77 -30.08
C ASP A 74 -4.06 4.05 -29.18
N LEU A 75 -4.05 2.71 -29.10
CA LEU A 75 -4.98 1.95 -28.26
C LEU A 75 -4.89 2.36 -26.77
N ALA A 76 -3.68 2.49 -26.23
CA ALA A 76 -3.40 2.87 -24.85
C ALA A 76 -3.85 4.29 -24.52
N PRO A 77 -3.44 5.35 -25.25
CA PRO A 77 -3.90 6.71 -24.96
C PRO A 77 -5.42 6.85 -25.09
N LEU A 78 -6.05 6.23 -26.10
CA LEU A 78 -7.51 6.21 -26.23
C LEU A 78 -8.17 5.53 -25.03
N SER A 79 -7.59 4.42 -24.56
CA SER A 79 -8.11 3.66 -23.43
C SER A 79 -8.03 4.46 -22.12
N LEU A 80 -6.87 5.06 -21.84
CA LEU A 80 -6.67 5.89 -20.66
C LEU A 80 -7.53 7.16 -20.70
N GLY A 81 -7.60 7.86 -21.84
CA GLY A 81 -8.44 9.04 -21.94
C GLY A 81 -9.94 8.74 -21.77
N SER A 82 -10.43 7.63 -22.32
CA SER A 82 -11.81 7.16 -22.09
C SER A 82 -12.06 6.69 -20.65
N TYR A 83 -11.02 6.19 -19.99
CA TYR A 83 -11.09 5.81 -18.58
C TYR A 83 -11.23 7.04 -17.69
N LEU A 84 -10.47 8.10 -18.00
CA LEU A 84 -10.43 9.36 -17.25
C LEU A 84 -11.62 10.28 -17.53
N SER A 85 -12.14 10.29 -18.77
CA SER A 85 -13.19 11.21 -19.18
C SER A 85 -14.57 10.87 -18.60
N GLU A 86 -15.22 11.88 -18.05
CA GLU A 86 -16.60 11.84 -17.57
C GLU A 86 -17.62 12.13 -18.69
N LYS A 87 -17.18 12.64 -19.84
CA LYS A 87 -18.04 12.97 -20.99
C LYS A 87 -18.44 11.71 -21.78
N GLU A 88 -19.73 11.52 -22.00
CA GLU A 88 -20.23 10.35 -22.74
C GLU A 88 -19.82 10.36 -24.21
N GLU A 89 -19.78 11.54 -24.86
CA GLU A 89 -19.37 11.67 -26.26
C GLU A 89 -17.92 11.19 -26.48
N VAL A 90 -17.00 11.58 -25.59
CA VAL A 90 -15.58 11.21 -25.65
C VAL A 90 -15.45 9.71 -25.51
N ARG A 91 -16.16 9.11 -24.55
CA ARG A 91 -16.14 7.65 -24.35
C ARG A 91 -16.65 6.90 -25.56
N LYS A 92 -17.77 7.32 -26.16
CA LYS A 92 -18.31 6.69 -27.37
C LYS A 92 -17.32 6.74 -28.52
N LYS A 93 -16.79 7.93 -28.82
CA LYS A 93 -15.78 8.12 -29.88
C LYS A 93 -14.52 7.29 -29.62
N ALA A 94 -14.01 7.26 -28.39
CA ALA A 94 -12.85 6.45 -28.04
C ALA A 94 -13.11 4.94 -28.24
N ILE A 95 -14.26 4.43 -27.79
CA ILE A 95 -14.63 3.01 -27.96
C ILE A 95 -14.79 2.64 -29.44
N GLU A 96 -15.34 3.53 -30.27
CA GLU A 96 -15.40 3.34 -31.73
C GLU A 96 -13.99 3.21 -32.33
N LYS A 97 -13.07 4.11 -31.98
CA LYS A 97 -11.67 4.07 -32.43
C LYS A 97 -10.95 2.81 -31.93
N ILE A 98 -11.13 2.44 -30.67
CA ILE A 98 -10.57 1.23 -30.06
C ILE A 98 -11.05 -0.03 -30.77
N THR A 99 -12.36 -0.15 -31.01
CA THR A 99 -12.95 -1.28 -31.73
C THR A 99 -12.40 -1.36 -33.15
N SER A 100 -12.25 -0.23 -33.83
CA SER A 100 -11.65 -0.19 -35.17
C SER A 100 -10.20 -0.67 -35.21
N ILE A 101 -9.38 -0.34 -34.20
CA ILE A 101 -8.00 -0.86 -34.08
C ILE A 101 -8.04 -2.37 -33.91
N LEU A 102 -8.88 -2.87 -33.00
CA LEU A 102 -8.90 -4.29 -32.62
C LEU A 102 -9.50 -5.17 -33.72
N ASP A 103 -10.52 -4.71 -34.43
CA ASP A 103 -11.17 -5.46 -35.53
C ASP A 103 -10.26 -5.68 -36.75
N LYS A 104 -9.36 -4.73 -37.03
CA LYS A 104 -8.35 -4.86 -38.09
C LYS A 104 -7.33 -5.96 -37.77
N ASP A 105 -7.04 -6.11 -36.48
CA ASP A 105 -6.00 -6.97 -35.95
C ASP A 105 -6.53 -8.38 -35.64
N ILE A 106 -7.81 -8.54 -35.24
CA ILE A 106 -8.45 -9.85 -34.94
C ILE A 106 -8.68 -10.71 -36.19
N ARG A 107 -8.79 -10.10 -37.39
CA ARG A 107 -9.02 -10.82 -38.67
C ARG A 107 -7.75 -11.13 -39.45
N GLY A 108 -6.59 -10.63 -39.00
CA GLY A 108 -5.30 -10.78 -39.68
C GLY A 108 -4.41 -11.87 -39.07
N ASP A 109 -3.49 -12.40 -39.87
CA ASP A 109 -2.47 -13.33 -39.40
C ASP A 109 -1.54 -12.63 -38.39
N ILE A 110 -1.23 -13.28 -37.27
CA ILE A 110 -0.61 -12.65 -36.10
C ILE A 110 0.84 -12.28 -36.41
N SER A 111 1.07 -11.04 -36.83
CA SER A 111 2.42 -10.50 -36.95
C SER A 111 3.02 -10.23 -35.56
N LYS A 112 4.35 -10.23 -35.46
CA LYS A 112 5.10 -9.86 -34.26
C LYS A 112 4.74 -8.46 -33.72
N PHE A 113 4.17 -7.58 -34.55
CA PHE A 113 3.85 -6.18 -34.24
C PHE A 113 2.37 -5.93 -33.93
N HIS A 114 1.58 -6.98 -33.71
CA HIS A 114 0.17 -6.89 -33.35
C HIS A 114 -0.02 -6.16 -32.01
N VAL A 115 -1.03 -5.27 -31.90
CA VAL A 115 -1.28 -4.46 -30.69
C VAL A 115 -1.50 -5.31 -29.43
N LEU A 116 -2.07 -6.51 -29.58
CA LEU A 116 -2.33 -7.43 -28.47
C LEU A 116 -1.04 -8.07 -27.92
N ASN A 117 0.10 -7.91 -28.60
CA ASN A 117 1.41 -8.31 -28.09
C ASN A 117 2.07 -7.23 -27.23
N ASP A 118 1.54 -6.01 -27.18
CA ASP A 118 2.06 -4.94 -26.34
C ASP A 118 1.34 -4.94 -24.97
N PRO A 119 2.02 -5.34 -23.89
CA PRO A 119 1.39 -5.45 -22.58
C PRO A 119 1.00 -4.10 -21.98
N GLU A 120 1.63 -2.99 -22.39
CA GLU A 120 1.24 -1.65 -21.95
C GLU A 120 -0.10 -1.23 -22.53
N GLN A 121 -0.27 -1.48 -23.83
CA GLN A 121 -1.52 -1.23 -24.55
C GLN A 121 -2.68 -2.02 -23.96
N ILE A 122 -2.43 -3.30 -23.66
CA ILE A 122 -3.44 -4.19 -23.10
C ILE A 122 -3.78 -3.87 -21.66
N PHE A 123 -2.81 -3.49 -20.84
CA PHE A 123 -3.09 -2.99 -19.49
C PHE A 123 -3.98 -1.75 -19.53
N CYS A 124 -3.66 -0.77 -20.38
CA CYS A 124 -4.47 0.45 -20.51
C CYS A 124 -5.91 0.13 -20.95
N LEU A 125 -6.09 -0.76 -21.94
CA LEU A 125 -7.40 -1.24 -22.39
C LEU A 125 -8.18 -1.91 -21.25
N SER A 126 -7.50 -2.68 -20.40
CA SER A 126 -8.14 -3.42 -19.31
C SER A 126 -8.82 -2.54 -18.26
N LEU A 127 -8.37 -1.29 -18.10
CA LEU A 127 -9.03 -0.32 -17.22
C LEU A 127 -10.45 0.03 -17.69
N LEU A 128 -10.76 -0.23 -18.96
CA LEU A 128 -12.10 -0.10 -19.54
C LEU A 128 -12.92 -1.39 -19.49
N SER A 129 -12.54 -2.39 -18.69
CA SER A 129 -13.16 -3.73 -18.68
C SER A 129 -14.69 -3.72 -18.61
N LYS A 130 -15.28 -2.78 -17.87
CA LYS A 130 -16.74 -2.63 -17.71
C LYS A 130 -17.44 -1.89 -18.86
N LYS A 131 -16.68 -1.24 -19.74
CA LYS A 131 -17.16 -0.37 -20.81
C LYS A 131 -16.96 -0.97 -22.21
N ILE A 132 -16.10 -1.98 -22.35
CA ILE A 132 -15.86 -2.66 -23.64
C ILE A 132 -16.83 -3.84 -23.86
N PRO A 133 -17.15 -4.21 -25.12
CA PRO A 133 -17.97 -5.38 -25.41
C PRO A 133 -17.40 -6.69 -24.86
N GLN A 134 -18.27 -7.57 -24.37
CA GLN A 134 -17.88 -8.85 -23.75
C GLN A 134 -17.11 -9.77 -24.72
N GLU A 135 -17.54 -9.88 -25.98
CA GLU A 135 -16.85 -10.68 -27.00
C GLU A 135 -15.40 -10.21 -27.23
N LEU A 136 -15.20 -8.89 -27.27
CA LEU A 136 -13.89 -8.29 -27.41
C LEU A 136 -13.00 -8.60 -26.20
N LYS A 137 -13.57 -8.46 -25.00
CA LYS A 137 -12.91 -8.79 -23.73
C LYS A 137 -12.44 -10.25 -23.71
N GLU A 138 -13.29 -11.20 -24.10
CA GLU A 138 -12.96 -12.62 -24.15
C GLU A 138 -11.82 -12.92 -25.12
N ASN A 139 -11.85 -12.31 -26.31
CA ASN A 139 -10.78 -12.43 -27.31
C ASN A 139 -9.43 -11.90 -26.78
N VAL A 140 -9.44 -10.73 -26.13
CA VAL A 140 -8.24 -10.14 -25.52
C VAL A 140 -7.71 -11.02 -24.39
N VAL A 141 -8.57 -11.51 -23.48
CA VAL A 141 -8.17 -12.39 -22.37
C VAL A 141 -7.57 -13.70 -22.88
N ARG A 142 -8.17 -14.32 -23.91
CA ARG A 142 -7.57 -15.50 -24.56
C ARG A 142 -6.16 -15.19 -25.06
N LYS A 143 -5.98 -14.04 -25.72
CA LYS A 143 -4.70 -13.66 -26.29
C LYS A 143 -3.63 -13.35 -25.24
N ILE A 144 -4.01 -12.69 -24.13
CA ILE A 144 -3.13 -12.50 -22.99
C ILE A 144 -2.61 -13.85 -22.48
N ASN A 145 -3.49 -14.83 -22.32
CA ASN A 145 -3.10 -16.14 -21.79
C ASN A 145 -2.09 -16.87 -22.69
N GLU A 146 -2.21 -16.77 -24.02
CA GLU A 146 -1.23 -17.31 -24.96
C GLU A 146 0.13 -16.61 -24.85
N ASN A 147 0.11 -15.30 -24.61
CA ASN A 147 1.26 -14.42 -24.77
C ASN A 147 1.92 -13.94 -23.47
N ILE A 148 1.39 -14.29 -22.30
CA ILE A 148 1.83 -13.76 -21.00
C ILE A 148 3.28 -14.13 -20.65
N ASN A 149 3.80 -15.22 -21.22
CA ASN A 149 5.18 -15.65 -21.00
C ASN A 149 6.19 -14.65 -21.59
N GLY A 150 7.38 -14.56 -21.00
CA GLY A 150 8.46 -13.69 -21.47
C GLY A 150 9.18 -12.95 -20.34
N ARG A 151 9.63 -11.73 -20.63
CA ARG A 151 10.29 -10.87 -19.64
C ARG A 151 9.31 -10.43 -18.55
N ILE A 152 9.84 -10.10 -17.37
CA ILE A 152 9.10 -9.65 -16.19
C ILE A 152 8.10 -8.52 -16.50
N TYR A 153 8.54 -7.55 -17.31
CA TYR A 153 7.72 -6.45 -17.81
C TYR A 153 6.38 -6.93 -18.41
N ARG A 154 6.48 -7.88 -19.33
CA ARG A 154 5.36 -8.47 -20.05
C ARG A 154 4.45 -9.26 -19.12
N LYS A 155 5.05 -10.10 -18.27
CA LYS A 155 4.33 -10.91 -17.29
C LYS A 155 3.48 -10.04 -16.35
N ILE A 156 4.06 -8.98 -15.78
CA ILE A 156 3.39 -8.15 -14.78
C ILE A 156 2.25 -7.34 -15.39
N LEU A 157 2.48 -6.65 -16.50
CA LEU A 157 1.44 -5.80 -17.09
C LEU A 157 0.28 -6.62 -17.67
N PHE A 158 0.56 -7.80 -18.25
CA PHE A 158 -0.52 -8.71 -18.64
C PHE A 158 -1.25 -9.30 -17.44
N LEU A 159 -0.54 -9.61 -16.35
CA LEU A 159 -1.18 -10.07 -15.14
C LEU A 159 -2.08 -8.99 -14.53
N ALA A 160 -1.60 -7.75 -14.49
CA ALA A 160 -2.40 -6.58 -14.11
C ALA A 160 -3.65 -6.45 -14.99
N ALA A 161 -3.51 -6.63 -16.31
CA ALA A 161 -4.64 -6.60 -17.22
C ALA A 161 -5.68 -7.70 -16.92
N LEU A 162 -5.23 -8.92 -16.59
CA LEU A 162 -6.14 -10.00 -16.16
C LEU A 162 -6.87 -9.65 -14.85
N PHE A 163 -6.21 -8.98 -13.90
CA PHE A 163 -6.84 -8.51 -12.66
C PHE A 163 -7.89 -7.41 -12.89
N GLU A 164 -7.72 -6.57 -13.90
CA GLU A 164 -8.71 -5.53 -14.29
C GLU A 164 -9.88 -6.09 -15.11
N PHE A 165 -9.62 -7.11 -15.93
CA PHE A 165 -10.66 -7.79 -16.68
C PHE A 165 -11.57 -8.68 -15.82
N GLU A 166 -11.33 -8.84 -14.51
CA GLU A 166 -12.18 -9.63 -13.61
C GLU A 166 -12.44 -11.05 -14.17
N ALA A 167 -11.38 -11.86 -14.26
CA ALA A 167 -11.51 -13.27 -14.60
C ALA A 167 -12.20 -14.04 -13.45
N GLU A 168 -13.53 -14.05 -13.44
CA GLU A 168 -14.39 -14.87 -12.55
C GLU A 168 -14.32 -16.38 -12.85
N ASN A 169 -13.44 -16.82 -13.76
CA ASN A 169 -13.22 -18.24 -14.01
C ASN A 169 -11.99 -18.73 -13.24
N ASN A 170 -12.24 -19.60 -12.25
CA ASN A 170 -11.26 -20.32 -11.42
C ASN A 170 -10.10 -20.98 -12.20
N ILE A 171 -10.21 -21.12 -13.52
CA ILE A 171 -9.21 -21.69 -14.44
C ILE A 171 -7.91 -20.86 -14.47
N HIS A 172 -7.93 -19.56 -14.15
CA HIS A 172 -6.76 -18.67 -14.29
C HIS A 172 -5.92 -18.45 -13.01
N ARG A 173 -6.37 -18.94 -11.84
CA ARG A 173 -5.63 -18.75 -10.58
C ARG A 173 -4.26 -19.41 -10.62
N THR A 174 -4.15 -20.64 -11.12
CA THR A 174 -2.89 -21.40 -11.14
C THR A 174 -1.76 -20.69 -11.91
N LYS A 175 -2.07 -20.07 -13.05
CA LYS A 175 -1.06 -19.35 -13.86
C LYS A 175 -0.65 -18.02 -13.23
N THR A 176 -1.62 -17.31 -12.66
CA THR A 176 -1.42 -16.09 -11.87
C THR A 176 -0.50 -16.37 -10.68
N ASP A 177 -0.80 -17.43 -9.94
CA ASP A 177 -0.06 -17.87 -8.76
C ASP A 177 1.38 -18.27 -9.12
N THR A 178 1.56 -18.94 -10.26
CA THR A 178 2.90 -19.31 -10.76
C THR A 178 3.75 -18.07 -11.04
N ILE A 179 3.19 -17.05 -11.71
CA ILE A 179 3.91 -15.81 -12.02
C ILE A 179 4.23 -15.03 -10.74
N ILE A 180 3.29 -14.97 -9.79
CA ILE A 180 3.51 -14.32 -8.49
C ILE A 180 4.63 -15.02 -7.69
N ASN A 181 4.66 -16.36 -7.69
CA ASN A 181 5.75 -17.11 -7.06
C ASN A 181 7.10 -16.89 -7.75
N GLU A 182 7.12 -16.75 -9.07
CA GLU A 182 8.33 -16.35 -9.80
C GLU A 182 8.79 -14.95 -9.40
N ILE A 183 7.89 -13.97 -9.29
CA ILE A 183 8.21 -12.62 -8.83
C ILE A 183 8.82 -12.67 -7.42
N LYS A 184 8.25 -13.47 -6.51
CA LYS A 184 8.70 -13.62 -5.13
C LYS A 184 10.10 -14.24 -4.99
N THR A 185 10.51 -15.08 -5.93
CA THR A 185 11.78 -15.83 -5.87
C THR A 185 12.89 -15.22 -6.72
N ARG A 186 12.56 -14.24 -7.56
CA ARG A 186 13.47 -13.64 -8.51
C ARG A 186 14.26 -12.50 -7.87
N ASP A 187 15.55 -12.44 -8.16
CA ASP A 187 16.37 -11.28 -7.85
C ASP A 187 16.07 -10.15 -8.84
N ILE A 188 15.47 -9.06 -8.35
CA ILE A 188 15.00 -7.93 -9.15
C ILE A 188 15.87 -6.72 -8.80
N ILE A 189 16.82 -6.42 -9.70
CA ILE A 189 17.82 -5.36 -9.48
C ILE A 189 17.59 -4.16 -10.40
N ASP A 190 17.03 -4.37 -11.60
CA ASP A 190 16.80 -3.28 -12.55
C ASP A 190 15.71 -2.32 -12.04
N ILE A 191 16.03 -1.03 -12.01
CA ILE A 191 15.20 0.07 -11.50
C ILE A 191 13.76 0.01 -12.04
N ILE A 192 13.58 -0.21 -13.34
CA ILE A 192 12.25 -0.20 -13.96
C ILE A 192 11.44 -1.41 -13.52
N ASN A 193 12.07 -2.57 -13.42
CA ASN A 193 11.41 -3.76 -12.91
C ASN A 193 11.08 -3.65 -11.41
N VAL A 194 11.94 -3.02 -10.62
CA VAL A 194 11.66 -2.75 -9.20
C VAL A 194 10.41 -1.87 -9.06
N VAL A 195 10.35 -0.75 -9.78
CA VAL A 195 9.19 0.15 -9.78
C VAL A 195 7.91 -0.58 -10.25
N LEU A 196 8.01 -1.35 -11.34
CA LEU A 196 6.88 -2.08 -11.89
C LEU A 196 6.32 -3.14 -10.92
N VAL A 197 7.20 -3.92 -10.29
CA VAL A 197 6.80 -4.94 -9.32
C VAL A 197 6.20 -4.30 -8.09
N LEU A 198 6.83 -3.24 -7.55
CA LEU A 198 6.34 -2.49 -6.41
C LEU A 198 4.92 -1.97 -6.66
N TRP A 199 4.70 -1.31 -7.79
CA TRP A 199 3.37 -0.84 -8.17
C TRP A 199 2.35 -1.98 -8.25
N PHE A 200 2.73 -3.10 -8.85
CA PHE A 200 1.84 -4.24 -9.00
C PHE A 200 1.43 -4.83 -7.64
N VAL A 201 2.39 -5.05 -6.74
CA VAL A 201 2.08 -5.61 -5.42
C VAL A 201 1.26 -4.66 -4.57
N GLU A 202 1.52 -3.35 -4.63
CA GLU A 202 0.70 -2.34 -3.94
C GLU A 202 -0.73 -2.29 -4.48
N ARG A 203 -0.87 -2.08 -5.79
CA ARG A 203 -2.17 -1.92 -6.45
C ARG A 203 -3.08 -3.13 -6.24
N TYR A 204 -2.51 -4.33 -6.24
CA TYR A 204 -3.27 -5.59 -6.20
C TYR A 204 -3.16 -6.36 -4.89
N ARG A 205 -2.61 -5.77 -3.81
CA ARG A 205 -2.44 -6.44 -2.51
C ARG A 205 -3.69 -7.11 -1.94
N ASN A 206 -4.87 -6.59 -2.25
CA ASN A 206 -6.16 -7.15 -1.81
C ASN A 206 -6.71 -8.24 -2.74
N LYS A 207 -6.21 -8.35 -3.98
CA LYS A 207 -6.61 -9.35 -4.97
C LYS A 207 -5.65 -10.54 -5.04
N ILE A 208 -4.42 -10.36 -4.57
CA ILE A 208 -3.40 -11.41 -4.53
C ILE A 208 -3.68 -12.36 -3.36
N THR A 209 -3.85 -13.65 -3.66
CA THR A 209 -4.11 -14.70 -2.65
C THR A 209 -2.84 -15.28 -2.04
N ILE A 210 -1.70 -15.14 -2.73
CA ILE A 210 -0.39 -15.57 -2.22
C ILE A 210 0.12 -14.57 -1.20
N ASP A 211 0.72 -15.07 -0.13
CA ASP A 211 1.36 -14.22 0.85
C ASP A 211 2.59 -13.51 0.26
N ILE A 212 2.44 -12.20 0.03
CA ILE A 212 3.47 -11.29 -0.47
C ILE A 212 3.88 -10.35 0.66
N ASP A 213 5.18 -10.28 0.91
CA ASP A 213 5.79 -9.29 1.79
C ASP A 213 5.96 -7.97 1.04
N ILE A 214 5.05 -7.02 1.25
CA ILE A 214 5.08 -5.69 0.61
C ILE A 214 6.30 -4.88 1.10
N LEU A 215 6.68 -5.02 2.37
CA LEU A 215 7.86 -4.36 2.95
C LEU A 215 9.14 -4.76 2.21
N HIS A 216 9.25 -6.02 1.77
CA HIS A 216 10.37 -6.46 0.95
C HIS A 216 10.51 -5.64 -0.34
N TYR A 217 9.42 -5.36 -1.06
CA TYR A 217 9.47 -4.60 -2.31
C TYR A 217 9.74 -3.11 -2.10
N TRP A 218 9.24 -2.53 -1.01
CA TRP A 218 9.64 -1.17 -0.62
C TRP A 218 11.13 -1.08 -0.28
N LYS A 219 11.71 -2.10 0.37
CA LYS A 219 13.17 -2.19 0.60
C LYS A 219 13.96 -2.35 -0.70
N LEU A 220 13.46 -3.14 -1.66
CA LEU A 220 14.07 -3.21 -2.98
C LEU A 220 14.07 -1.83 -3.67
N PHE A 221 12.96 -1.10 -3.55
CA PHE A 221 12.88 0.27 -4.07
C PHE A 221 13.82 1.23 -3.34
N GLU A 222 13.90 1.19 -2.01
CA GLU A 222 14.85 1.97 -1.21
C GLU A 222 16.30 1.80 -1.69
N ASN A 223 16.70 0.56 -1.97
CA ASN A 223 18.06 0.24 -2.45
C ASN A 223 18.41 0.90 -3.78
N VAL A 224 17.41 1.15 -4.64
CA VAL A 224 17.61 1.79 -5.95
C VAL A 224 17.19 3.26 -5.97
N TYR A 225 16.57 3.76 -4.89
CA TYR A 225 15.94 5.07 -4.84
C TYR A 225 16.94 6.21 -5.14
N SER A 226 18.14 6.14 -4.56
CA SER A 226 19.21 7.14 -4.79
C SER A 226 19.72 7.19 -6.24
N ALA A 227 19.48 6.14 -7.04
CA ALA A 227 19.85 6.10 -8.45
C ALA A 227 18.76 6.65 -9.38
N ILE A 228 17.57 6.94 -8.85
CA ILE A 228 16.44 7.48 -9.61
C ILE A 228 16.54 9.00 -9.64
N ASN A 229 16.44 9.56 -10.83
CA ASN A 229 16.34 10.99 -11.01
C ASN A 229 14.86 11.40 -11.07
N ILE A 230 14.36 12.01 -10.00
CA ILE A 230 13.01 12.60 -9.97
C ILE A 230 13.02 14.07 -10.40
N GLN A 231 13.97 14.88 -9.93
CA GLN A 231 14.06 16.32 -10.24
C GLN A 231 15.46 16.83 -10.60
N GLU A 232 16.52 16.11 -10.22
CA GLU A 232 17.89 16.58 -10.37
C GLU A 232 18.46 16.30 -11.76
N SER A 233 19.76 16.54 -11.97
CA SER A 233 20.44 16.25 -13.25
C SER A 233 21.13 14.88 -13.29
N LYS A 234 21.24 14.19 -12.14
CA LYS A 234 21.97 12.93 -11.99
C LYS A 234 21.02 11.77 -11.67
N GLY A 235 21.30 10.61 -12.23
CA GLY A 235 20.52 9.38 -12.05
C GLY A 235 19.69 8.99 -13.27
N ARG A 236 19.04 7.82 -13.20
CA ARG A 236 18.20 7.29 -14.27
C ARG A 236 16.87 8.04 -14.31
N LYS A 237 16.55 8.64 -15.45
CA LYS A 237 15.24 9.26 -15.69
C LYS A 237 14.19 8.18 -15.93
N LEU A 238 13.11 8.19 -15.15
CA LEU A 238 11.95 7.31 -15.36
C LEU A 238 11.16 7.74 -16.59
N LEU A 239 10.55 6.79 -17.31
CA LEU A 239 9.57 7.09 -18.35
C LEU A 239 8.26 7.59 -17.71
N CYS A 240 7.40 8.25 -18.48
CA CYS A 240 6.13 8.80 -17.97
C CYS A 240 5.24 7.72 -17.34
N LYS A 241 5.18 6.52 -17.95
CA LYS A 241 4.53 5.36 -17.35
C LYS A 241 5.15 4.99 -16.01
N ASP A 242 6.46 4.79 -15.93
CA ASP A 242 7.10 4.30 -14.70
C ASP A 242 6.95 5.31 -13.56
N LEU A 243 6.96 6.61 -13.88
CA LEU A 243 6.63 7.69 -12.96
C LEU A 243 5.18 7.59 -12.46
N ALA A 244 4.23 7.34 -13.36
CA ALA A 244 2.82 7.16 -13.01
C ALA A 244 2.58 5.93 -12.12
N LEU A 245 3.22 4.80 -12.43
CA LEU A 245 3.14 3.57 -11.64
C LEU A 245 3.72 3.77 -10.24
N LEU A 246 4.90 4.40 -10.13
CA LEU A 246 5.51 4.72 -8.85
C LEU A 246 4.63 5.66 -8.02
N TYR A 247 4.08 6.71 -8.65
CA TYR A 247 3.20 7.66 -7.98
C TYR A 247 1.94 6.99 -7.43
N GLU A 248 1.30 6.11 -8.21
CA GLU A 248 0.16 5.33 -7.72
C GLU A 248 0.53 4.42 -6.54
N ALA A 249 1.70 3.77 -6.58
CA ALA A 249 2.18 2.93 -5.48
C ALA A 249 2.35 3.74 -4.17
N VAL A 250 2.99 4.90 -4.27
CA VAL A 250 3.20 5.83 -3.13
C VAL A 250 1.86 6.32 -2.58
N LEU A 251 0.92 6.72 -3.44
CA LEU A 251 -0.41 7.14 -2.99
C LEU A 251 -1.18 6.00 -2.31
N THR A 252 -1.04 4.78 -2.80
CA THR A 252 -1.67 3.59 -2.20
C THR A 252 -1.17 3.36 -0.78
N GLU A 253 0.15 3.40 -0.58
CA GLU A 253 0.77 3.25 0.73
C GLU A 253 0.42 4.42 1.68
N ILE A 254 0.33 5.66 1.19
CA ILE A 254 -0.13 6.80 2.01
C ILE A 254 -1.59 6.61 2.45
N LYS A 255 -2.46 6.19 1.53
CA LYS A 255 -3.90 6.07 1.79
C LYS A 255 -4.22 4.92 2.73
N GLU A 256 -3.52 3.81 2.59
CA GLU A 256 -3.75 2.61 3.37
C GLU A 256 -2.40 1.98 3.77
N PRO A 257 -1.71 2.53 4.81
CA PRO A 257 -0.32 2.16 5.08
C PRO A 257 -0.16 0.71 5.53
N ASN A 258 0.83 0.01 5.01
CA ASN A 258 1.10 -1.36 5.35
C ASN A 258 1.36 -1.53 6.87
N PRO A 259 0.62 -2.40 7.57
CA PRO A 259 0.78 -2.56 9.02
C PRO A 259 2.17 -3.03 9.47
N ASP A 260 2.86 -3.85 8.69
CA ASP A 260 4.21 -4.30 9.01
C ASP A 260 5.19 -3.13 8.91
N MET A 261 5.01 -2.23 7.95
CA MET A 261 5.79 -1.00 7.84
C MET A 261 5.49 -0.04 8.98
N LEU A 262 4.22 0.16 9.33
CA LEU A 262 3.83 0.97 10.49
C LEU A 262 4.43 0.44 11.79
N PHE A 263 4.48 -0.87 11.97
CA PHE A 263 5.13 -1.50 13.12
C PHE A 263 6.62 -1.12 13.21
N ASP A 264 7.32 -1.15 12.08
CA ASP A 264 8.75 -0.84 12.03
C ASP A 264 9.00 0.67 12.26
N LEU A 265 8.14 1.52 11.71
CA LEU A 265 8.25 2.98 11.81
C LEU A 265 7.89 3.52 13.20
N TYR A 266 6.89 2.94 13.88
CA TYR A 266 6.49 3.44 15.19
C TYR A 266 7.61 3.25 16.22
N PRO A 267 8.00 4.26 17.02
CA PRO A 267 9.12 4.19 17.94
C PRO A 267 8.74 3.50 19.26
N PHE A 268 8.42 2.20 19.20
CA PHE A 268 8.20 1.36 20.38
C PHE A 268 9.42 1.38 21.33
N ASP A 269 9.14 1.25 22.63
CA ASP A 269 10.15 0.86 23.62
C ASP A 269 10.79 -0.48 23.22
N ASP A 270 12.10 -0.62 23.45
CA ASP A 270 12.88 -1.78 23.01
C ASP A 270 12.32 -3.10 23.52
N GLU A 271 11.76 -3.13 24.74
CA GLU A 271 11.20 -4.35 25.32
C GLU A 271 9.89 -4.75 24.63
N ILE A 272 9.03 -3.78 24.30
CA ILE A 272 7.79 -4.02 23.55
C ILE A 272 8.12 -4.46 22.14
N ARG A 273 9.03 -3.76 21.46
CA ARG A 273 9.46 -4.13 20.11
C ARG A 273 9.98 -5.56 20.11
N LYS A 274 10.93 -5.88 20.98
CA LYS A 274 11.58 -7.19 21.04
C LYS A 274 10.58 -8.33 21.23
N ILE A 275 9.63 -8.18 22.15
CA ILE A 275 8.71 -9.28 22.51
C ILE A 275 7.59 -9.47 21.48
N SER A 276 7.21 -8.43 20.74
CA SER A 276 6.07 -8.48 19.82
C SER A 276 6.46 -8.64 18.35
N TYR A 277 7.72 -8.37 17.98
CA TYR A 277 8.18 -8.32 16.58
C TYR A 277 7.87 -9.61 15.80
N ASP A 278 8.39 -10.76 16.24
CA ASP A 278 8.27 -12.01 15.48
C ASP A 278 6.82 -12.43 15.28
N SER A 279 6.01 -12.34 16.34
CA SER A 279 4.59 -12.69 16.28
C SER A 279 3.81 -11.72 15.39
N PHE A 280 4.10 -10.42 15.44
CA PHE A 280 3.44 -9.45 14.58
C PHE A 280 3.72 -9.73 13.10
N LYS A 281 5.00 -9.93 12.73
CA LYS A 281 5.42 -10.22 11.34
C LYS A 281 4.90 -11.55 10.82
N LYS A 282 4.67 -12.54 11.70
CA LYS A 282 4.02 -13.81 11.37
C LYS A 282 2.49 -13.74 11.35
N LYS A 283 1.92 -12.54 11.49
CA LYS A 283 0.47 -12.29 11.53
C LYS A 283 -0.22 -12.97 12.73
N GLU A 284 0.55 -13.34 13.76
CA GLU A 284 0.08 -13.85 15.04
C GLU A 284 -0.27 -12.68 15.98
N TYR A 285 -1.10 -11.76 15.51
CA TYR A 285 -1.37 -10.47 16.15
C TYR A 285 -1.84 -10.56 17.60
N THR A 286 -2.76 -11.48 17.89
CA THR A 286 -3.24 -11.74 19.25
C THR A 286 -2.10 -12.18 20.16
N HIS A 287 -1.18 -13.01 19.67
CA HIS A 287 -0.03 -13.46 20.45
C HIS A 287 0.93 -12.30 20.74
N ALA A 288 1.22 -11.47 19.73
CA ALA A 288 2.07 -10.28 19.88
C ALA A 288 1.56 -9.35 21.00
N VAL A 289 0.25 -9.08 21.04
CA VAL A 289 -0.38 -8.26 22.08
C VAL A 289 -0.30 -8.94 23.46
N LEU A 290 -0.59 -10.24 23.55
CA LEU A 290 -0.55 -10.95 24.83
C LEU A 290 0.86 -10.96 25.45
N GLU A 291 1.91 -11.10 24.64
CA GLU A 291 3.28 -11.01 25.13
C GLU A 291 3.65 -9.60 25.62
N ALA A 292 3.19 -8.56 24.92
CA ALA A 292 3.35 -7.18 25.38
C ALA A 292 2.66 -6.91 26.73
N ILE A 293 1.46 -7.48 26.95
CA ILE A 293 0.73 -7.38 28.24
C ILE A 293 1.50 -8.07 29.36
N LYS A 294 2.03 -9.28 29.11
CA LYS A 294 2.85 -10.01 30.09
C LYS A 294 4.09 -9.19 30.46
N LYS A 295 4.74 -8.58 29.47
CA LYS A 295 5.91 -7.71 29.70
C LYS A 295 5.56 -6.48 30.53
N LEU A 296 4.42 -5.82 30.27
CA LEU A 296 3.95 -4.71 31.11
C LEU A 296 3.74 -5.17 32.57
N ASN A 297 3.08 -6.31 32.78
CA ASN A 297 2.86 -6.86 34.12
C ASN A 297 4.20 -7.16 34.84
N GLU A 298 5.14 -7.82 34.16
CA GLU A 298 6.47 -8.12 34.68
C GLU A 298 7.23 -6.84 35.12
N ILE A 299 7.17 -5.79 34.31
CA ILE A 299 7.82 -4.50 34.64
C ILE A 299 7.15 -3.85 35.85
N LEU A 300 5.82 -3.87 35.95
CA LEU A 300 5.10 -3.37 37.14
C LEU A 300 5.53 -4.10 38.40
N GLN A 301 5.60 -5.44 38.36
CA GLN A 301 6.05 -6.25 39.51
C GLN A 301 7.49 -5.94 39.88
N THR A 302 8.38 -5.86 38.89
CA THR A 302 9.81 -5.58 39.10
C THR A 302 10.04 -4.20 39.70
N ARG A 303 9.36 -3.18 39.15
CA ARG A 303 9.44 -1.79 39.61
C ARG A 303 8.89 -1.55 41.01
N THR A 304 7.89 -2.32 41.42
CA THR A 304 7.18 -2.10 42.69
C THR A 304 7.57 -3.07 43.79
N GLY A 305 8.22 -4.19 43.42
CA GLY A 305 8.49 -5.31 44.32
C GLY A 305 7.24 -6.13 44.67
N ILE A 306 6.05 -5.73 44.21
CA ILE A 306 4.78 -6.42 44.50
C ILE A 306 4.59 -7.56 43.50
N LYS A 307 4.62 -8.80 43.99
CA LYS A 307 4.43 -10.02 43.20
C LYS A 307 3.15 -10.76 43.60
N GLU A 308 2.83 -11.83 42.87
CA GLU A 308 1.76 -12.78 43.22
C GLU A 308 0.35 -12.19 43.35
N LYS A 309 0.08 -11.08 42.67
CA LYS A 309 -1.25 -10.49 42.55
C LYS A 309 -1.80 -10.68 41.15
N SER A 310 -3.12 -10.81 41.05
CA SER A 310 -3.78 -10.60 39.75
C SER A 310 -3.47 -9.19 39.24
N GLU A 311 -3.47 -8.99 37.93
CA GLU A 311 -3.05 -7.73 37.31
C GLU A 311 -3.91 -6.55 37.77
N VAL A 312 -5.22 -6.77 37.95
CA VAL A 312 -6.14 -5.78 38.51
C VAL A 312 -5.76 -5.42 39.95
N GLN A 313 -5.46 -6.42 40.79
CA GLN A 313 -5.01 -6.17 42.17
C GLN A 313 -3.63 -5.52 42.20
N LEU A 314 -2.75 -5.85 41.25
CA LEU A 314 -1.44 -5.22 41.11
C LEU A 314 -1.61 -3.73 40.82
N VAL A 315 -2.41 -3.36 39.81
CA VAL A 315 -2.72 -1.96 39.49
C VAL A 315 -3.30 -1.24 40.70
N ASN A 316 -4.32 -1.83 41.34
CA ASN A 316 -4.94 -1.21 42.52
C ASN A 316 -3.97 -0.99 43.68
N SER A 317 -3.04 -1.92 43.90
CA SER A 317 -2.06 -1.80 44.99
C SER A 317 -0.85 -0.94 44.67
N THR A 318 -0.62 -0.60 43.40
CA THR A 318 0.59 0.09 42.96
C THR A 318 0.33 1.48 42.40
N MET A 319 -0.81 1.69 41.73
CA MET A 319 -1.12 2.94 41.02
C MET A 319 -2.28 3.73 41.65
N ASN A 320 -3.13 3.10 42.46
CA ASN A 320 -4.28 3.75 43.09
C ASN A 320 -4.01 4.14 44.55
N GLY A 321 -4.86 5.01 45.09
CA GLY A 321 -4.79 5.51 46.47
C GLY A 321 -4.24 6.93 46.59
N LYS A 322 -4.23 7.46 47.83
CA LYS A 322 -3.75 8.83 48.10
C LYS A 322 -2.24 8.97 47.88
N GLU A 323 -1.47 7.94 48.18
CA GLU A 323 -0.02 7.92 47.96
C GLU A 323 0.39 6.64 47.24
N PRO A 324 0.18 6.54 45.91
CA PRO A 324 0.48 5.34 45.15
C PRO A 324 1.99 5.06 45.13
N ILE A 325 2.35 3.79 44.91
CA ILE A 325 3.75 3.35 44.79
C ILE A 325 4.36 3.90 43.50
N ILE A 326 3.62 3.80 42.39
CA ILE A 326 3.99 4.37 41.09
C ILE A 326 3.37 5.76 41.01
N GLN A 327 4.22 6.79 41.00
CA GLN A 327 3.81 8.20 40.92
C GLN A 327 4.11 8.73 39.52
N PHE A 328 3.07 8.96 38.71
CA PHE A 328 3.20 9.44 37.33
C PHE A 328 3.39 10.97 37.23
N TYR A 329 3.02 11.69 38.28
CA TYR A 329 3.06 13.15 38.37
C TYR A 329 4.41 13.64 38.90
N ASP A 330 4.84 14.82 38.43
CA ASP A 330 6.01 15.51 38.98
C ASP A 330 5.67 16.32 40.24
N CYS A 331 4.43 16.82 40.34
CA CYS A 331 3.88 17.59 41.45
C CYS A 331 2.47 17.09 41.80
N TYR A 332 2.17 16.94 43.10
CA TYR A 332 0.90 16.36 43.57
C TYR A 332 -0.20 17.42 43.73
N ASP A 333 -0.61 18.04 42.63
CA ASP A 333 -1.77 18.92 42.59
C ASP A 333 -3.05 18.19 42.11
N LYS A 334 -4.16 18.91 41.96
CA LYS A 334 -5.43 18.31 41.47
C LYS A 334 -5.28 17.69 40.08
N SER A 335 -4.47 18.29 39.21
CA SER A 335 -4.24 17.81 37.85
C SER A 335 -3.45 16.51 37.87
N GLY A 336 -2.36 16.44 38.65
CA GLY A 336 -1.55 15.24 38.82
C GLY A 336 -2.34 14.08 39.45
N GLN A 337 -3.26 14.38 40.38
CA GLN A 337 -4.19 13.38 40.94
C GLN A 337 -5.14 12.82 39.88
N SER A 338 -5.70 13.68 39.02
CA SER A 338 -6.56 13.23 37.92
C SER A 338 -5.80 12.42 36.87
N GLU A 339 -4.58 12.82 36.51
CA GLU A 339 -3.74 12.05 35.58
C GLU A 339 -3.40 10.67 36.15
N GLN A 340 -3.01 10.61 37.43
CA GLN A 340 -2.70 9.37 38.15
C GLN A 340 -3.88 8.39 38.11
N ASP A 341 -5.09 8.86 38.46
CA ASP A 341 -6.31 8.05 38.44
C ASP A 341 -6.65 7.59 37.01
N GLY A 342 -6.50 8.48 36.01
CA GLY A 342 -6.71 8.15 34.61
C GLY A 342 -5.77 7.04 34.11
N LEU A 343 -4.46 7.17 34.37
CA LEU A 343 -3.46 6.17 33.95
C LEU A 343 -3.66 4.83 34.66
N ALA A 344 -4.06 4.83 35.94
CA ALA A 344 -4.38 3.61 36.65
C ALA A 344 -5.61 2.91 36.03
N LYS A 345 -6.67 3.66 35.72
CA LYS A 345 -7.88 3.13 35.05
C LYS A 345 -7.60 2.59 33.66
N ILE A 346 -6.77 3.28 32.87
CA ILE A 346 -6.35 2.79 31.55
C ILE A 346 -5.56 1.49 31.71
N THR A 347 -4.62 1.42 32.64
CA THR A 347 -3.81 0.21 32.88
C THR A 347 -4.68 -0.97 33.31
N GLU A 348 -5.62 -0.76 34.24
CA GLU A 348 -6.59 -1.78 34.64
C GLU A 348 -7.46 -2.21 33.43
N GLY A 349 -7.90 -1.25 32.62
CA GLY A 349 -8.65 -1.47 31.39
C GLY A 349 -7.90 -2.33 30.38
N ILE A 350 -6.59 -2.07 30.15
CA ILE A 350 -5.72 -2.89 29.29
C ILE A 350 -5.71 -4.35 29.78
N PHE A 351 -5.46 -4.57 31.06
CA PHE A 351 -5.41 -5.93 31.62
C PHE A 351 -6.75 -6.66 31.55
N LYS A 352 -7.87 -5.95 31.73
CA LYS A 352 -9.20 -6.56 31.61
C LYS A 352 -9.62 -6.79 30.16
N ALA A 353 -9.44 -5.80 29.29
CA ALA A 353 -9.98 -5.82 27.94
C ALA A 353 -9.16 -6.69 26.98
N PHE A 354 -7.82 -6.60 27.03
CA PHE A 354 -6.97 -7.24 26.04
C PHE A 354 -6.63 -8.69 26.42
N ARG A 355 -6.68 -9.04 27.71
CA ARG A 355 -6.43 -10.40 28.19
C ARG A 355 -7.68 -11.29 28.16
N ASN A 356 -8.85 -10.73 28.48
CA ASN A 356 -9.95 -11.52 29.07
C ASN A 356 -11.09 -12.01 28.14
N PRO A 357 -11.07 -11.84 26.80
CA PRO A 357 -11.98 -12.61 25.93
C PRO A 357 -11.34 -13.80 25.18
N LYS A 358 -10.01 -13.95 25.18
CA LYS A 358 -9.29 -14.67 24.10
C LYS A 358 -8.38 -15.84 24.52
N ALA A 359 -8.02 -15.97 25.80
CA ALA A 359 -7.01 -16.95 26.26
C ALA A 359 -7.52 -18.40 26.46
N HIS A 360 -8.82 -18.63 26.43
CA HIS A 360 -9.44 -19.95 26.68
C HIS A 360 -10.03 -20.62 25.44
N LYS A 361 -9.84 -20.03 24.26
CA LYS A 361 -10.34 -20.56 22.99
C LYS A 361 -9.19 -21.07 22.12
N PRO A 362 -9.37 -22.16 21.35
CA PRO A 362 -8.38 -22.66 20.39
C PRO A 362 -7.93 -21.58 19.39
N LYS A 363 -6.66 -21.60 18.96
CA LYS A 363 -6.03 -20.56 18.09
C LYS A 363 -6.76 -20.32 16.77
N ASP A 364 -7.44 -21.33 16.25
CA ASP A 364 -8.21 -21.32 15.00
C ASP A 364 -9.63 -20.74 15.16
N ASN A 365 -10.03 -20.36 16.37
CA ASN A 365 -11.34 -19.78 16.61
C ASN A 365 -11.48 -18.43 15.88
N PRO A 366 -12.47 -18.26 14.97
CA PRO A 366 -12.63 -17.03 14.19
C PRO A 366 -12.80 -15.76 15.04
N GLN A 367 -13.31 -15.88 16.28
CA GLN A 367 -13.45 -14.77 17.22
C GLN A 367 -12.11 -14.28 17.81
N LEU A 368 -11.01 -15.01 17.57
CA LEU A 368 -9.65 -14.66 18.00
C LEU A 368 -8.83 -13.95 16.92
N GLN A 369 -9.32 -13.88 15.69
CA GLN A 369 -8.59 -13.24 14.60
C GLN A 369 -8.61 -11.71 14.79
N MET A 370 -7.53 -11.19 15.35
CA MET A 370 -7.30 -9.76 15.52
C MET A 370 -6.80 -9.18 14.20
N LYS A 371 -7.33 -8.02 13.79
CA LYS A 371 -6.83 -7.32 12.59
C LYS A 371 -5.49 -6.63 12.91
N PRO A 372 -4.59 -6.46 11.92
CA PRO A 372 -3.27 -5.85 12.16
C PRO A 372 -3.33 -4.46 12.79
N TYR A 373 -4.19 -3.56 12.30
CA TYR A 373 -4.31 -2.21 12.86
C TYR A 373 -4.90 -2.19 14.28
N GLU A 374 -5.77 -3.15 14.59
CA GLU A 374 -6.26 -3.34 15.97
C GLU A 374 -5.10 -3.73 16.88
N ALA A 375 -4.26 -4.68 16.43
CA ALA A 375 -3.09 -5.11 17.17
C ALA A 375 -2.08 -3.98 17.37
N LEU A 376 -1.77 -3.21 16.32
CA LEU A 376 -0.92 -2.02 16.42
C LEU A 376 -1.45 -1.04 17.45
N SER A 377 -2.74 -0.74 17.41
CA SER A 377 -3.37 0.21 18.35
C SER A 377 -3.25 -0.29 19.80
N GLN A 378 -3.45 -1.59 20.04
CA GLN A 378 -3.28 -2.19 21.37
C GLN A 378 -1.82 -2.17 21.82
N LEU A 379 -0.88 -2.51 20.95
CA LEU A 379 0.56 -2.46 21.24
C LEU A 379 1.03 -1.04 21.56
N ILE A 380 0.60 -0.04 20.78
CA ILE A 380 0.91 1.38 20.99
C ILE A 380 0.36 1.85 22.35
N THR A 381 -0.85 1.41 22.71
CA THR A 381 -1.48 1.74 24.00
C THR A 381 -0.71 1.11 25.17
N ILE A 382 -0.29 -0.16 25.03
CA ILE A 382 0.54 -0.85 26.03
C ILE A 382 1.91 -0.16 26.17
N ASP A 383 2.55 0.15 25.05
CA ASP A 383 3.83 0.85 24.98
C ASP A 383 3.78 2.22 25.66
N TYR A 384 2.72 3.00 25.41
CA TYR A 384 2.49 4.27 26.08
C TYR A 384 2.48 4.11 27.60
N ILE A 385 1.68 3.18 28.13
CA ILE A 385 1.62 2.92 29.58
C ILE A 385 2.96 2.44 30.12
N LEU A 386 3.64 1.52 29.43
CA LEU A 386 4.95 1.03 29.83
C LEU A 386 5.98 2.17 29.91
N LYS A 387 6.01 3.08 28.94
CA LYS A 387 6.86 4.27 28.96
C LYS A 387 6.52 5.20 30.12
N ARG A 388 5.23 5.41 30.43
CA ARG A 388 4.81 6.18 31.61
C ARG A 388 5.29 5.51 32.90
N VAL A 389 5.14 4.19 33.00
CA VAL A 389 5.61 3.40 34.16
C VAL A 389 7.12 3.52 34.32
N LYS A 390 7.91 3.35 33.24
CA LYS A 390 9.37 3.47 33.31
C LYS A 390 9.85 4.84 33.78
N LYS A 391 9.15 5.92 33.38
CA LYS A 391 9.47 7.30 33.78
C LYS A 391 8.95 7.70 35.15
N ALA A 392 7.90 7.03 35.65
CA ALA A 392 7.29 7.35 36.93
C ALA A 392 8.29 7.20 38.09
N LYS A 393 8.09 7.96 39.16
CA LYS A 393 8.84 7.80 40.41
C LYS A 393 8.29 6.61 41.20
N ILE A 394 9.16 5.81 41.81
CA ILE A 394 8.76 4.80 42.80
C ILE A 394 8.85 5.39 44.21
N LYS A 395 7.79 5.19 45.00
CA LYS A 395 7.76 5.58 46.40
C LYS A 395 8.94 4.91 47.14
N GLY A 396 9.80 5.73 47.74
CA GLY A 396 11.00 5.27 48.44
C GLY A 396 12.30 5.36 47.63
N GLU A 397 12.25 5.65 46.33
CA GLU A 397 13.46 5.96 45.55
C GLU A 397 13.83 7.46 45.69
N ALA A 398 15.11 7.73 46.00
CA ALA A 398 15.66 9.08 46.00
C ALA A 398 15.79 9.60 44.55
N ARG A 399 15.57 10.91 44.34
CA ARG A 399 15.75 11.55 43.02
C ARG A 399 17.20 11.34 42.57
N LYS A 400 17.40 10.70 41.42
CA LYS A 400 18.66 10.79 40.69
C LYS A 400 18.71 12.08 39.89
#